data_AF-B8LEL1-F1
#
_entry.id   AF-B8LEL1-F1
#
_cell.length_a   1.000
_cell.length_b   1.000
_cell.length_c   1.000
_cell.angle_alpha   90.00
_cell.angle_beta   90.00
_cell.angle_gamma   90.00
#
_symmetry.space_group_name_H-M   'P 1'
#
loop_
_entity.id
_entity.type
_entity.pdbx_description
1 polymer ?
#
loop_
_entity_poly.entity_id
_entity_poly.type
_entity_poly.pdbx_seq_one_letter_code
_entity_poly.pdbx_strand_id
1 'polypeptide(L)'
;MLPLAKNYSENEVRALHSIFQYYSKSDGDGGISHAHQHQAQISSAALYRIIEELSQDDTDASRMKSAMEENHLHQKQELGNDVVTLLGTLSFQSLLAVVDNGRTLQDSSHHINFLRVLHEYQRRCVSEGNYLKAQGFMRHVQCLRKAEGGRHLQLVKTRQTEHRRKLDEAHKIQFDEFTQSWNTFMNDFESKSQGYIEELNETHQSQLSSLQKDLTDELNSKSKRFSKDLVDWRKREVIMADQQFYQEAQRIKQVSDALEAKEKSNMNSRFENSLRMKEANVKRQQSAEMDALVKRIDTKRREYEKQREVNTERLSQRNKNILSVMDTKHVS
;
A
#
# COMPACT_ATOMS: atom_id res chain seq x y z
N MET A 1 52.67 -16.18 13.35
CA MET A 1 53.58 -17.35 13.27
C MET A 1 53.20 -18.34 14.36
N LEU A 2 53.34 -19.63 14.04
CA LEU A 2 53.08 -20.86 14.84
C LEU A 2 51.62 -21.36 14.77
N PRO A 3 51.39 -22.68 14.66
CA PRO A 3 51.62 -23.48 13.45
C PRO A 3 50.41 -24.34 13.05
N LEU A 4 50.45 -24.80 11.80
CA LEU A 4 49.47 -25.70 11.16
C LEU A 4 49.29 -27.05 11.88
N ALA A 5 48.10 -27.61 11.65
CA ALA A 5 47.81 -29.02 11.45
C ALA A 5 48.21 -29.97 12.60
N LYS A 6 47.26 -30.24 13.49
CA LYS A 6 47.11 -31.63 13.95
C LYS A 6 46.38 -32.38 12.86
N ASN A 7 47.14 -33.21 12.14
CA ASN A 7 46.60 -34.15 11.18
C ASN A 7 45.62 -35.07 11.92
N TYR A 8 44.34 -34.82 11.76
CA TYR A 8 43.32 -35.81 12.05
C TYR A 8 43.65 -37.05 11.24
N SER A 9 43.54 -38.23 11.85
CA SER A 9 43.60 -39.47 11.09
C SER A 9 42.51 -39.44 10.03
N GLU A 10 42.80 -39.93 8.82
CA GLU A 10 41.84 -39.95 7.71
C GLU A 10 40.53 -40.67 8.10
N ASN A 11 40.63 -41.60 9.05
CA ASN A 11 39.51 -42.35 9.63
C ASN A 11 38.67 -41.50 10.59
N GLU A 12 39.27 -40.58 11.35
CA GLU A 12 38.57 -39.67 12.26
C GLU A 12 37.77 -38.62 11.48
N VAL A 13 38.36 -38.09 10.40
CA VAL A 13 37.67 -37.14 9.50
C VAL A 13 36.48 -37.83 8.82
N ARG A 14 36.65 -39.09 8.41
CA ARG A 14 35.60 -39.87 7.73
C ARG A 14 34.47 -40.27 8.70
N ALA A 15 34.79 -40.62 9.95
CA ALA A 15 33.80 -40.89 11.00
C ALA A 15 32.98 -39.65 11.36
N LEU A 16 33.62 -38.49 11.48
CA LEU A 16 32.94 -37.21 11.70
C LEU A 16 32.01 -36.86 10.52
N HIS A 17 32.42 -37.18 9.29
CA HIS A 17 31.62 -36.94 8.10
C HIS A 17 30.42 -37.90 7.97
N SER A 18 30.55 -39.16 8.39
CA SER A 18 29.45 -40.13 8.43
C SER A 18 28.44 -39.83 9.54
N ILE A 19 28.89 -39.38 10.71
CA ILE A 19 28.01 -38.88 11.79
C ILE A 19 27.29 -37.62 11.33
N PHE A 20 27.97 -36.71 10.60
CA PHE A 20 27.35 -35.53 10.01
C PHE A 20 26.31 -35.86 8.92
N GLN A 21 26.58 -36.83 8.06
CA GLN A 21 25.61 -37.31 7.06
C GLN A 21 24.37 -37.96 7.70
N TYR A 22 24.53 -38.68 8.81
CA TYR A 22 23.43 -39.28 9.58
C TYR A 22 22.44 -38.20 10.07
N TYR A 23 22.94 -37.05 10.53
CA TYR A 23 22.08 -35.95 10.98
C TYR A 23 21.56 -35.08 9.83
N SER A 24 22.31 -34.88 8.75
CA SER A 24 21.88 -34.05 7.60
C SER A 24 20.73 -34.66 6.78
N LYS A 25 20.61 -35.99 6.73
CA LYS A 25 19.57 -36.68 5.96
C LYS A 25 18.20 -36.73 6.63
N SER A 26 18.09 -36.27 7.88
CA SER A 26 16.83 -36.34 8.63
C SER A 26 15.87 -35.17 8.39
N ASP A 27 16.32 -34.05 7.80
CA ASP A 27 15.47 -32.86 7.59
C ASP A 27 15.80 -32.12 6.28
N GLY A 28 15.82 -32.87 5.17
CA GLY A 28 15.90 -32.31 3.83
C GLY A 28 14.59 -32.51 3.06
N ASP A 29 13.66 -31.58 3.23
CA ASP A 29 12.80 -30.95 2.21
C ASP A 29 11.36 -30.74 2.70
N GLY A 30 10.91 -29.50 2.57
CA GLY A 30 9.56 -29.10 2.95
C GLY A 30 8.57 -29.47 1.86
N GLY A 31 7.52 -30.20 2.22
CA GLY A 31 6.30 -30.21 1.42
C GLY A 31 5.52 -31.51 1.41
N ILE A 32 4.30 -31.42 1.95
CA ILE A 32 3.10 -32.14 1.50
C ILE A 32 2.96 -33.62 1.92
N SER A 33 1.96 -33.82 2.79
CA SER A 33 1.04 -34.96 2.90
C SER A 33 1.56 -36.38 3.11
N HIS A 34 1.01 -36.96 4.18
CA HIS A 34 0.50 -38.33 4.32
C HIS A 34 1.34 -39.51 3.81
N ALA A 35 1.57 -40.41 4.77
CA ALA A 35 1.83 -41.84 4.61
C ALA A 35 3.20 -42.20 4.02
N HIS A 36 4.15 -42.53 4.89
CA HIS A 36 4.71 -43.88 4.97
C HIS A 36 5.64 -44.00 6.20
N GLN A 37 5.32 -44.99 7.01
CA GLN A 37 6.14 -45.50 8.09
C GLN A 37 7.35 -46.23 7.46
N HIS A 38 8.44 -45.52 7.17
CA HIS A 38 9.71 -46.13 6.82
C HIS A 38 10.81 -45.65 7.76
N GLN A 39 11.03 -46.50 8.77
CA GLN A 39 12.20 -46.56 9.61
C GLN A 39 13.42 -46.81 8.71
N ALA A 40 14.27 -45.79 8.51
CA ALA A 40 15.56 -45.96 7.87
C ALA A 40 16.50 -46.71 8.84
N GLN A 41 16.34 -48.04 8.90
CA GLN A 41 17.35 -48.93 9.48
C GLN A 41 18.61 -48.81 8.63
N ILE A 42 19.68 -48.28 9.22
CA ILE A 42 21.02 -48.52 8.68
C ILE A 42 21.36 -49.97 9.01
N SER A 43 21.73 -50.75 7.98
CA SER A 43 22.12 -52.16 8.11
C SER A 43 23.24 -52.31 9.14
N SER A 44 23.03 -53.18 10.13
CA SER A 44 23.98 -53.53 11.18
C SER A 44 25.37 -53.87 10.63
N ALA A 45 25.46 -54.36 9.40
CA ALA A 45 26.70 -54.66 8.69
C ALA A 45 27.62 -53.45 8.47
N ALA A 46 27.09 -52.24 8.33
CA ALA A 46 27.89 -51.04 8.14
C ALA A 46 28.55 -50.55 9.44
N LEU A 47 27.86 -50.73 10.58
CA LEU A 47 28.40 -50.42 11.91
C LEU A 47 29.44 -51.47 12.36
N TYR A 48 29.22 -52.75 12.05
CA TYR A 48 30.20 -53.81 12.35
C TYR A 48 31.52 -53.62 11.61
N ARG A 49 31.50 -53.12 10.37
CA ARG A 49 32.72 -52.81 9.61
C ARG A 49 33.52 -51.66 10.22
N ILE A 50 32.85 -50.64 10.72
CA ILE A 50 33.51 -49.47 11.34
C ILE A 50 34.21 -49.88 12.65
N ILE A 51 33.65 -50.83 13.39
CA ILE A 51 34.24 -51.34 14.64
C ILE A 51 35.45 -52.24 14.36
N GLU A 52 35.39 -53.04 13.30
CA GLU A 52 36.48 -53.93 12.86
C GLU A 52 37.70 -53.13 12.35
N GLU A 53 37.48 -51.92 11.83
CA GLU A 53 38.56 -51.01 11.39
C GLU A 53 39.10 -50.09 12.51
N LEU A 54 38.40 -49.98 13.64
CA LEU A 54 38.79 -49.12 14.79
C LEU A 54 39.48 -49.90 15.92
N SER A 55 39.34 -51.23 15.99
CA SER A 55 39.98 -52.05 17.03
C SER A 55 41.47 -52.25 16.74
N GLN A 56 42.33 -52.02 17.73
CA GLN A 56 43.76 -52.32 17.60
C GLN A 56 44.09 -53.81 17.87
N ASP A 57 43.21 -54.54 18.57
CA ASP A 57 43.34 -55.98 18.88
C ASP A 57 42.00 -56.74 18.77
N ASP A 58 42.08 -58.03 18.43
CA ASP A 58 40.93 -58.91 18.13
C ASP A 58 40.00 -59.16 19.33
N THR A 59 40.54 -59.05 20.55
CA THR A 59 39.76 -59.20 21.81
C THR A 59 38.87 -57.99 22.12
N ASP A 60 39.28 -56.80 21.70
CA ASP A 60 38.49 -55.57 21.84
C ASP A 60 37.37 -55.52 20.79
N ALA A 61 37.64 -56.01 19.58
CA ALA A 61 36.62 -56.20 18.55
C ALA A 61 35.51 -57.16 19.00
N SER A 62 35.86 -58.29 19.63
CA SER A 62 34.88 -59.24 20.17
C SER A 62 34.08 -58.66 21.33
N ARG A 63 34.69 -57.89 22.24
CA ARG A 63 33.99 -57.20 23.33
C ARG A 63 32.99 -56.17 22.82
N MET A 64 33.36 -55.39 21.80
CA MET A 64 32.49 -54.39 21.18
C MET A 64 31.35 -55.04 20.38
N LYS A 65 31.60 -56.18 19.72
CA LYS A 65 30.56 -56.98 19.05
C LYS A 65 29.56 -57.59 20.06
N SER A 66 30.02 -58.21 21.14
CA SER A 66 29.13 -58.74 22.20
C SER A 66 28.34 -57.65 22.92
N ALA A 67 28.94 -56.48 23.19
CA ALA A 67 28.23 -55.34 23.77
C ALA A 67 27.16 -54.76 22.82
N MET A 68 27.34 -54.87 21.50
CA MET A 68 26.32 -54.49 20.52
C MET A 68 25.22 -55.54 20.38
N GLU A 69 25.53 -56.84 20.43
CA GLU A 69 24.52 -57.90 20.40
C GLU A 69 23.63 -57.90 21.65
N GLU A 70 24.18 -57.60 22.83
CA GLU A 70 23.39 -57.36 24.05
C GLU A 70 22.52 -56.10 23.93
N ASN A 71 23.02 -55.02 23.31
CA ASN A 71 22.26 -53.77 23.12
C ASN A 71 21.18 -53.87 22.03
N HIS A 72 21.35 -54.71 21.01
CA HIS A 72 20.35 -54.87 19.95
C HIS A 72 19.06 -55.51 20.47
N LEU A 73 19.14 -56.29 21.56
CA LEU A 73 18.00 -56.91 22.23
C LEU A 73 17.25 -55.94 23.16
N HIS A 74 17.80 -54.77 23.46
CA HIS A 74 17.22 -53.77 24.38
C HIS A 74 16.71 -52.50 23.68
N GLN A 75 16.61 -52.53 22.34
CA GLN A 75 16.23 -51.39 21.51
C GLN A 75 14.75 -51.02 21.64
N LYS A 76 14.37 -50.39 22.77
CA LYS A 76 13.18 -49.55 22.85
C LYS A 76 13.26 -48.34 23.78
N GLN A 77 14.39 -48.09 24.43
CA GLN A 77 14.61 -46.86 25.19
C GLN A 77 16.08 -46.49 25.08
N GLU A 78 16.37 -45.18 25.04
CA GLU A 78 17.72 -44.60 25.11
C GLU A 78 18.46 -44.32 23.79
N LEU A 79 17.83 -43.53 22.91
CA LEU A 79 18.53 -42.76 21.85
C LEU A 79 19.46 -41.64 22.38
N GLY A 80 19.74 -41.60 23.69
CA GLY A 80 20.56 -40.58 24.34
C GLY A 80 21.97 -41.03 24.72
N ASN A 81 22.26 -42.33 24.74
CA ASN A 81 23.52 -42.80 25.33
C ASN A 81 24.70 -42.90 24.36
N ASP A 82 24.47 -43.07 23.06
CA ASP A 82 25.52 -43.36 22.07
C ASP A 82 26.36 -42.14 21.65
N VAL A 83 25.79 -40.94 21.64
CA VAL A 83 26.57 -39.69 21.44
C VAL A 83 27.38 -39.37 22.70
N VAL A 84 26.90 -39.81 23.86
CA VAL A 84 27.47 -39.47 25.17
C VAL A 84 28.63 -40.39 25.54
N THR A 85 28.65 -41.64 25.06
CA THR A 85 29.84 -42.51 25.09
C THR A 85 30.95 -41.99 24.16
N LEU A 86 30.60 -41.48 22.97
CA LEU A 86 31.55 -40.89 22.02
C LEU A 86 32.17 -39.56 22.51
N LEU A 87 31.46 -38.80 23.34
CA LEU A 87 31.99 -37.59 24.01
C LEU A 87 32.84 -37.91 25.26
N GLY A 88 32.76 -39.14 25.80
CA GLY A 88 33.55 -39.59 26.95
C GLY A 88 35.04 -39.77 26.64
N THR A 89 35.40 -39.95 25.37
CA THR A 89 36.78 -40.12 24.89
C THR A 89 37.46 -38.82 24.46
N LEU A 90 36.70 -37.72 24.34
CA LEU A 90 37.21 -36.44 23.87
C LEU A 90 37.79 -35.61 25.02
N SER A 91 38.99 -35.05 24.80
CA SER A 91 39.61 -34.16 25.78
C SER A 91 38.75 -32.92 26.02
N PHE A 92 38.78 -32.40 27.25
CA PHE A 92 38.06 -31.19 27.67
C PHE A 92 38.28 -29.99 26.73
N GLN A 93 39.47 -29.87 26.13
CA GLN A 93 39.80 -28.84 25.13
C GLN A 93 39.15 -29.09 23.77
N SER A 94 39.04 -30.35 23.35
CA SER A 94 38.37 -30.74 22.10
C SER A 94 36.87 -30.46 22.18
N LEU A 95 36.27 -30.69 23.35
CA LEU A 95 34.86 -30.44 23.61
C LEU A 95 34.56 -28.94 23.66
N LEU A 96 35.45 -28.13 24.26
CA LEU A 96 35.36 -26.66 24.24
C LEU A 96 35.41 -26.07 22.82
N ALA A 97 36.24 -26.63 21.93
CA ALA A 97 36.33 -26.17 20.53
C ALA A 97 35.06 -26.50 19.72
N VAL A 98 34.44 -27.67 19.95
CA VAL A 98 33.13 -28.02 19.37
C VAL A 98 32.03 -27.07 19.87
N VAL A 99 32.13 -26.64 21.14
CA VAL A 99 31.19 -25.68 21.71
C VAL A 99 31.34 -24.28 21.12
N ASP A 100 32.57 -23.83 20.88
CA ASP A 100 32.81 -22.55 20.19
C ASP A 100 32.31 -22.56 18.73
N ASN A 101 32.32 -23.71 18.07
CA ASN A 101 31.67 -23.90 16.76
C ASN A 101 30.14 -24.02 16.86
N GLY A 102 29.59 -24.47 17.99
CA GLY A 102 28.13 -24.46 18.24
C GLY A 102 27.55 -23.05 18.44
N ARG A 103 28.39 -22.06 18.80
CA ARG A 103 27.98 -20.65 18.96
C ARG A 103 27.66 -19.95 17.64
N THR A 104 28.11 -20.49 16.50
CA THR A 104 27.89 -19.89 15.17
C THR A 104 26.61 -20.41 14.49
N LEU A 105 25.91 -21.37 15.09
CA LEU A 105 24.69 -21.95 14.52
C LEU A 105 23.50 -21.01 14.75
N GLN A 106 22.92 -20.50 13.66
CA GLN A 106 21.77 -19.59 13.69
C GLN A 106 20.46 -20.29 14.08
N ASP A 107 20.41 -21.62 14.06
CA ASP A 107 19.17 -22.39 14.19
C ASP A 107 18.85 -22.81 15.64
N SER A 108 17.59 -22.59 16.02
CA SER A 108 17.11 -22.71 17.40
C SER A 108 16.97 -24.17 17.84
N SER A 109 16.75 -25.09 16.89
CA SER A 109 16.65 -26.53 17.14
C SER A 109 18.01 -27.13 17.56
N HIS A 110 19.08 -26.75 16.86
CA HIS A 110 20.44 -27.21 17.16
C HIS A 110 20.95 -26.70 18.51
N HIS A 111 20.57 -25.49 18.91
CA HIS A 111 20.96 -24.92 20.20
C HIS A 111 20.32 -25.63 21.40
N ILE A 112 19.04 -26.02 21.29
CA ILE A 112 18.32 -26.75 22.36
C ILE A 112 18.88 -28.16 22.54
N ASN A 113 19.14 -28.87 21.44
CA ASN A 113 19.74 -30.20 21.48
C ASN A 113 21.15 -30.16 22.08
N PHE A 114 21.92 -29.12 21.77
CA PHE A 114 23.24 -28.90 22.32
C PHE A 114 23.23 -28.60 23.84
N LEU A 115 22.30 -27.77 24.31
CA LEU A 115 22.11 -27.54 25.76
C LEU A 115 21.71 -28.81 26.52
N ARG A 116 20.95 -29.72 25.87
CA ARG A 116 20.55 -31.02 26.44
C ARG A 116 21.74 -31.95 26.63
N VAL A 117 22.60 -32.06 25.61
CA VAL A 117 23.84 -32.86 25.66
C VAL A 117 24.80 -32.35 26.75
N LEU A 118 24.94 -31.02 26.88
CA LEU A 118 25.76 -30.43 27.95
C LEU A 118 25.21 -30.71 29.36
N HIS A 119 23.88 -30.76 29.52
CA HIS A 119 23.22 -31.12 30.79
C HIS A 119 23.41 -32.60 31.15
N GLU A 120 23.40 -33.48 30.16
CA GLU A 120 23.64 -34.92 30.38
C GLU A 120 25.11 -35.20 30.75
N TYR A 121 26.06 -34.53 30.09
CA TYR A 121 27.48 -34.62 30.44
C TYR A 121 27.79 -34.05 31.83
N GLN A 122 27.11 -32.97 32.21
CA GLN A 122 27.18 -32.43 33.58
C GLN A 122 26.71 -33.45 34.62
N ARG A 123 25.59 -34.14 34.38
CA ARG A 123 25.09 -35.18 35.29
C ARG A 123 26.07 -36.35 35.43
N ARG A 124 26.69 -36.78 34.33
CA ARG A 124 27.72 -37.84 34.35
C ARG A 124 28.97 -37.42 35.13
N CYS A 125 29.46 -36.20 34.94
CA CYS A 125 30.60 -35.68 35.72
C CYS A 125 30.32 -35.64 37.23
N VAL A 126 29.05 -35.41 37.62
CA VAL A 126 28.61 -35.43 39.02
C VAL A 126 28.53 -36.86 39.56
N SER A 127 28.02 -37.83 38.78
CA SER A 127 27.99 -39.24 39.19
C SER A 127 29.38 -39.88 39.29
N GLU A 128 30.35 -39.39 38.51
CA GLU A 128 31.75 -39.85 38.53
C GLU A 128 32.62 -39.15 39.60
N GLY A 129 32.06 -38.24 40.41
CA GLY A 129 32.79 -37.51 41.46
C GLY A 129 33.72 -36.39 40.96
N ASN A 130 33.70 -36.06 39.67
CA ASN A 130 34.55 -35.04 39.04
C ASN A 130 33.91 -33.63 39.11
N TYR A 131 33.81 -33.09 40.33
CA TYR A 131 33.10 -31.84 40.61
C TYR A 131 33.70 -30.58 39.94
N LEU A 132 35.03 -30.52 39.75
CA LEU A 132 35.69 -29.37 39.12
C LEU A 132 35.33 -29.25 37.62
N LYS A 133 35.24 -30.38 36.91
CA LYS A 133 34.78 -30.42 35.52
C LYS A 133 33.30 -30.02 35.44
N ALA A 134 32.46 -30.55 36.33
CA ALA A 134 31.04 -30.19 36.43
C ALA A 134 30.83 -28.68 36.68
N GLN A 135 31.66 -28.04 37.50
CA GLN A 135 31.60 -26.59 37.73
C GLN A 135 31.96 -25.78 36.46
N GLY A 136 32.95 -26.24 35.69
CA GLY A 136 33.31 -25.65 34.39
C GLY A 136 32.15 -25.71 33.40
N PHE A 137 31.50 -26.87 33.27
CA PHE A 137 30.31 -27.04 32.43
C PHE A 137 29.12 -26.20 32.90
N MET A 138 28.90 -26.10 34.21
CA MET A 138 27.84 -25.24 34.76
C MET A 138 28.04 -23.77 34.39
N ARG A 139 29.26 -23.22 34.54
CA ARG A 139 29.58 -21.85 34.13
C ARG A 139 29.38 -21.66 32.62
N HIS A 140 29.73 -22.67 31.83
CA HIS A 140 29.60 -22.63 30.38
C HIS A 140 28.13 -22.66 29.93
N VAL A 141 27.29 -23.53 30.51
CA VAL A 141 25.84 -23.57 30.27
C VAL A 141 25.18 -22.25 30.65
N GLN A 142 25.60 -21.62 31.74
CA GLN A 142 25.12 -20.28 32.12
C GLN A 142 25.51 -19.21 31.09
N CYS A 143 26.73 -19.26 30.54
CA CYS A 143 27.16 -18.34 29.49
C CYS A 143 26.35 -18.52 28.19
N LEU A 144 26.11 -19.77 27.78
CA LEU A 144 25.31 -20.09 26.59
C LEU A 144 23.85 -19.66 26.76
N ARG A 145 23.24 -19.92 27.92
CA ARG A 145 21.88 -19.45 28.23
C ARG A 145 21.75 -17.92 28.16
N LYS A 146 22.76 -17.18 28.63
CA LYS A 146 22.80 -15.71 28.51
C LYS A 146 22.91 -15.26 27.05
N ALA A 147 23.79 -15.90 26.28
CA ALA A 147 23.96 -15.59 24.86
C ALA A 147 22.68 -15.88 24.06
N GLU A 148 22.02 -17.01 24.33
CA GLU A 148 20.77 -17.39 23.68
C GLU A 148 19.61 -16.50 24.09
N GLY A 149 19.51 -16.12 25.37
CA GLY A 149 18.57 -15.11 25.82
C GLY A 149 18.77 -13.77 25.10
N GLY A 150 20.02 -13.37 24.87
CA GLY A 150 20.38 -12.18 24.08
C GLY A 150 19.97 -12.31 22.61
N ARG A 151 20.25 -13.45 21.97
CA ARG A 151 19.86 -13.73 20.58
C ARG A 151 18.35 -13.74 20.41
N HIS A 152 17.65 -14.42 21.31
CA HIS A 152 16.18 -14.46 21.32
C HIS A 152 15.59 -13.07 21.48
N LEU A 153 16.13 -12.25 22.40
CA LEU A 153 15.70 -10.86 22.57
C LEU A 153 15.91 -10.03 21.29
N GLN A 154 17.05 -10.18 20.62
CA GLN A 154 17.32 -9.49 19.35
C GLN A 154 16.35 -9.95 18.26
N LEU A 155 16.09 -11.24 18.14
CA LEU A 155 15.14 -11.77 17.17
C LEU A 155 13.73 -11.23 17.40
N VAL A 156 13.27 -11.16 18.65
CA VAL A 156 11.98 -10.57 19.01
C VAL A 156 11.94 -9.09 18.65
N LYS A 157 13.00 -8.32 18.97
CA LYS A 157 13.10 -6.90 18.61
C LYS A 157 13.04 -6.69 17.10
N THR A 158 13.82 -7.45 16.33
CA THR A 158 13.83 -7.36 14.85
C THR A 158 12.47 -7.72 14.26
N ARG A 159 11.79 -8.74 14.81
CA ARG A 159 10.42 -9.07 14.40
C ARG A 159 9.46 -7.92 14.70
N GLN A 160 9.50 -7.35 15.91
CA GLN A 160 8.65 -6.21 16.28
C GLN A 160 8.89 -4.99 15.36
N THR A 161 10.14 -4.67 15.03
CA THR A 161 10.46 -3.56 14.10
C THR A 161 9.95 -3.83 12.70
N GLU A 162 10.07 -5.06 12.20
CA GLU A 162 9.51 -5.43 10.89
C GLU A 162 7.98 -5.38 10.88
N HIS A 163 7.33 -5.86 11.94
CA HIS A 163 5.88 -5.76 12.09
C HIS A 163 5.42 -4.29 12.11
N ARG A 164 6.13 -3.42 12.84
CA ARG A 164 5.85 -1.98 12.85
C ARG A 164 6.03 -1.36 11.47
N ARG A 165 7.13 -1.67 10.78
CA ARG A 165 7.41 -1.19 9.42
C ARG A 165 6.31 -1.59 8.43
N LYS A 166 5.88 -2.85 8.46
CA LYS A 166 4.79 -3.34 7.59
C LYS A 166 3.47 -2.63 7.87
N LEU A 167 3.18 -2.32 9.14
CA LEU A 167 1.99 -1.58 9.51
C LEU A 167 2.04 -0.13 9.01
N ASP A 168 3.18 0.54 9.18
CA ASP A 168 3.37 1.90 8.69
C ASP A 168 3.28 1.97 7.14
N GLU A 169 3.82 0.96 6.46
CA GLU A 169 3.67 0.79 5.00
C GLU A 169 2.20 0.60 4.60
N ALA A 170 1.45 -0.25 5.31
CA ALA A 170 0.01 -0.43 5.07
C ALA A 170 -0.79 0.85 5.32
N HIS A 171 -0.47 1.60 6.38
CA HIS A 171 -1.09 2.90 6.66
C HIS A 171 -0.81 3.92 5.56
N LYS A 172 0.41 3.94 5.00
CA LYS A 172 0.78 4.82 3.89
C LYS A 172 -0.03 4.49 2.64
N ILE A 173 -0.10 3.21 2.26
CA ILE A 173 -0.89 2.75 1.11
C ILE A 173 -2.37 3.15 1.28
N GLN A 174 -2.94 2.92 2.46
CA GLN A 174 -4.33 3.31 2.75
C GLN A 174 -4.55 4.82 2.62
N PHE A 175 -3.59 5.63 3.05
CA PHE A 175 -3.67 7.10 2.93
C PHE A 175 -3.57 7.56 1.48
N ASP A 176 -2.69 6.92 0.69
CA ASP A 176 -2.52 7.19 -0.73
C ASP A 176 -3.80 6.82 -1.52
N GLU A 177 -4.38 5.65 -1.26
CA GLU A 177 -5.66 5.21 -1.83
C GLU A 177 -6.81 6.16 -1.46
N PHE A 178 -6.90 6.54 -0.18
CA PHE A 178 -7.88 7.52 0.29
C PHE A 178 -7.73 8.85 -0.46
N THR A 179 -6.49 9.35 -0.58
CA THR A 179 -6.19 10.60 -1.28
C THR A 179 -6.55 10.51 -2.75
N GLN A 180 -6.22 9.41 -3.42
CA GLN A 180 -6.54 9.20 -4.82
C GLN A 180 -8.06 9.17 -5.04
N SER A 181 -8.81 8.45 -4.20
CA SER A 181 -10.28 8.39 -4.29
C SER A 181 -10.95 9.75 -4.10
N TRP A 182 -10.41 10.58 -3.21
CA TRP A 182 -10.88 11.96 -3.02
C TRP A 182 -10.53 12.85 -4.21
N ASN A 183 -9.32 12.72 -4.75
CA ASN A 183 -8.92 13.49 -5.93
C ASN A 183 -9.80 13.14 -7.14
N THR A 184 -10.13 11.86 -7.36
CA THR A 184 -11.07 11.46 -8.43
C THR A 184 -12.45 12.03 -8.18
N PHE A 185 -12.97 11.94 -6.95
CA PHE A 185 -14.28 12.50 -6.59
C PHE A 185 -14.34 14.03 -6.82
N MET A 186 -13.29 14.74 -6.41
CA MET A 186 -13.20 16.20 -6.61
C MET A 186 -13.10 16.56 -8.09
N ASN A 187 -12.31 15.82 -8.88
CA ASN A 187 -12.22 16.04 -10.31
C ASN A 187 -13.56 15.82 -11.01
N ASP A 188 -14.30 14.77 -10.65
CA ASP A 188 -15.64 14.51 -11.17
C ASP A 188 -16.63 15.62 -10.79
N PHE A 189 -16.52 16.14 -9.57
CA PHE A 189 -17.32 17.28 -9.12
C PHE A 189 -17.01 18.55 -9.91
N GLU A 190 -15.74 18.89 -10.12
CA GLU A 190 -15.34 20.06 -10.91
C GLU A 190 -15.75 19.91 -12.37
N SER A 191 -15.58 18.74 -12.97
CA SER A 191 -16.03 18.46 -14.34
C SER A 191 -17.54 18.64 -14.49
N LYS A 192 -18.35 18.11 -13.56
CA LYS A 192 -19.80 18.32 -13.56
C LYS A 192 -20.18 19.78 -13.34
N SER A 193 -19.47 20.47 -12.44
CA SER A 193 -19.71 21.88 -12.13
C SER A 193 -19.44 22.77 -13.35
N GLN A 194 -18.35 22.48 -14.08
CA GLN A 194 -18.02 23.15 -15.32
C GLN A 194 -19.09 22.89 -16.40
N GLY A 195 -19.57 21.65 -16.52
CA GLY A 195 -20.67 21.30 -17.42
C GLY A 195 -21.95 22.10 -17.13
N TYR A 196 -22.31 22.31 -15.86
CA TYR A 196 -23.46 23.15 -15.50
C TYR A 196 -23.27 24.63 -15.85
N ILE A 197 -22.05 25.16 -15.74
CA ILE A 197 -21.74 26.54 -16.14
C ILE A 197 -21.87 26.68 -17.66
N GLU A 198 -21.35 25.72 -18.41
CA GLU A 198 -21.43 25.69 -19.87
C GLU A 198 -22.89 25.59 -20.34
N GLU A 199 -23.67 24.65 -19.79
CA GLU A 199 -25.10 24.51 -20.09
C GLU A 199 -25.86 25.82 -19.81
N LEU A 200 -25.62 26.45 -18.65
CA LEU A 200 -26.27 27.72 -18.32
C LEU A 200 -25.87 28.82 -19.30
N ASN A 201 -24.59 28.92 -19.66
CA ASN A 201 -24.11 29.89 -20.64
C ASN A 201 -24.72 29.67 -22.04
N GLU A 202 -24.86 28.43 -22.48
CA GLU A 202 -25.54 28.08 -23.74
C GLU A 202 -27.02 28.49 -23.70
N THR A 203 -27.72 28.24 -22.60
CA THR A 203 -29.11 28.69 -22.45
C THR A 203 -29.21 30.22 -22.47
N HIS A 204 -28.28 30.94 -21.83
CA HIS A 204 -28.21 32.40 -21.84
C HIS A 204 -27.97 32.96 -23.25
N GLN A 205 -27.08 32.34 -24.03
CA GLN A 205 -26.84 32.71 -25.42
C GLN A 205 -28.07 32.46 -26.31
N SER A 206 -28.75 31.32 -26.11
CA SER A 206 -29.98 30.99 -26.82
C SER A 206 -31.11 31.97 -26.52
N GLN A 207 -31.29 32.34 -25.24
CA GLN A 207 -32.26 33.36 -24.80
C GLN A 207 -31.99 34.74 -25.40
N LEU A 208 -30.71 35.16 -25.49
CA LEU A 208 -30.38 36.43 -26.13
C LEU A 208 -30.67 36.40 -27.63
N SER A 209 -30.35 35.29 -28.29
CA SER A 209 -30.60 35.10 -29.72
C SER A 209 -32.10 35.08 -30.03
N SER A 210 -32.91 34.39 -29.22
CA SER A 210 -34.37 34.38 -29.37
C SER A 210 -34.97 35.76 -29.13
N LEU A 211 -34.53 36.48 -28.09
CA LEU A 211 -34.99 37.84 -27.82
C LEU A 211 -34.66 38.80 -28.96
N GLN A 212 -33.47 38.69 -29.55
CA GLN A 212 -33.09 39.47 -30.73
C GLN A 212 -34.00 39.15 -31.91
N LYS A 213 -34.26 37.87 -32.18
CA LYS A 213 -35.16 37.44 -33.24
C LYS A 213 -36.59 37.94 -33.04
N ASP A 214 -37.15 37.73 -31.86
CA ASP A 214 -38.52 38.16 -31.52
C ASP A 214 -38.68 39.67 -31.69
N LEU A 215 -37.66 40.45 -31.32
CA LEU A 215 -37.68 41.90 -31.47
C LEU A 215 -37.54 42.32 -32.95
N THR A 216 -36.72 41.64 -33.75
CA THR A 216 -36.67 41.89 -35.20
C THR A 216 -37.99 41.54 -35.88
N ASP A 217 -38.66 40.47 -35.45
CA ASP A 217 -39.96 40.07 -35.97
C ASP A 217 -41.06 41.07 -35.54
N GLU A 218 -41.00 41.60 -34.30
CA GLU A 218 -41.86 42.71 -33.87
C GLU A 218 -41.66 43.98 -34.72
N LEU A 219 -40.41 44.30 -35.08
CA LEU A 219 -40.09 45.45 -35.92
C LEU A 219 -40.64 45.29 -37.34
N ASN A 220 -40.57 44.08 -37.89
CA ASN A 220 -41.02 43.76 -39.24
C ASN A 220 -42.55 43.60 -39.34
N SER A 221 -43.20 43.08 -38.30
CA SER A 221 -44.65 42.80 -38.28
C SER A 221 -45.50 44.02 -37.95
N LYS A 222 -45.04 44.93 -37.08
CA LYS A 222 -45.74 46.19 -36.82
C LYS A 222 -45.47 47.18 -37.97
N SER A 223 -46.38 47.19 -38.95
CA SER A 223 -46.37 48.22 -40.00
C SER A 223 -46.25 49.61 -39.36
N LYS A 224 -45.18 50.33 -39.73
CA LYS A 224 -44.82 51.63 -39.15
C LYS A 224 -45.97 52.60 -39.40
N ARG A 225 -46.77 52.86 -38.38
CA ARG A 225 -47.83 53.87 -38.45
C ARG A 225 -47.19 55.24 -38.42
N PHE A 226 -47.10 55.87 -39.58
CA PHE A 226 -46.68 57.26 -39.71
C PHE A 226 -47.69 58.21 -39.07
N SER A 227 -47.24 59.41 -38.73
CA SER A 227 -48.13 60.42 -38.17
C SER A 227 -49.26 60.78 -39.15
N LYS A 228 -50.39 61.21 -38.59
CA LYS A 228 -51.52 61.70 -39.39
C LYS A 228 -51.10 62.85 -40.30
N ASP A 229 -50.21 63.72 -39.81
CA ASP A 229 -49.70 64.87 -40.56
C ASP A 229 -48.91 64.40 -41.79
N LEU A 230 -48.01 63.41 -41.67
CA LEU A 230 -47.29 62.86 -42.82
C LEU A 230 -48.23 62.25 -43.84
N VAL A 231 -49.23 61.49 -43.38
CA VAL A 231 -50.25 60.89 -44.25
C VAL A 231 -51.02 61.97 -45.00
N ASP A 232 -51.38 63.07 -44.33
CA ASP A 232 -52.12 64.18 -44.94
C ASP A 232 -51.25 65.02 -45.90
N TRP A 233 -49.95 65.18 -45.61
CA TRP A 233 -48.97 65.76 -46.55
C TRP A 233 -48.80 64.89 -47.80
N ARG A 234 -48.72 63.56 -47.66
CA ARG A 234 -48.65 62.62 -48.80
C ARG A 234 -49.93 62.64 -49.65
N LYS A 235 -51.10 62.78 -49.04
CA LYS A 235 -52.36 62.97 -49.80
C LYS A 235 -52.35 64.28 -50.58
N ARG A 236 -51.89 65.39 -49.97
CA ARG A 236 -51.76 66.68 -50.66
C ARG A 236 -50.76 66.62 -51.82
N GLU A 237 -49.67 65.87 -51.67
CA GLU A 237 -48.70 65.61 -52.73
C GLU A 237 -49.37 64.99 -53.96
N VAL A 238 -50.14 63.92 -53.76
CA VAL A 238 -50.88 63.22 -54.83
C VAL A 238 -51.92 64.13 -55.47
N ILE A 239 -52.72 64.85 -54.68
CA ILE A 239 -53.75 65.76 -55.21
C ILE A 239 -53.13 66.86 -56.07
N MET A 240 -52.00 67.45 -55.65
CA MET A 240 -51.31 68.48 -56.43
C MET A 240 -50.67 67.92 -57.70
N ALA A 241 -50.18 66.69 -57.67
CA ALA A 241 -49.67 65.99 -58.84
C ALA A 241 -50.78 65.68 -59.85
N ASP A 242 -51.94 65.20 -59.38
CA ASP A 242 -53.12 64.92 -60.21
C ASP A 242 -53.67 66.19 -60.87
N GLN A 243 -53.59 67.34 -60.18
CA GLN A 243 -53.94 68.65 -60.70
C GLN A 243 -52.87 69.28 -61.62
N GLN A 244 -51.79 68.55 -61.93
CA GLN A 244 -50.66 68.96 -62.78
C GLN A 244 -49.83 70.15 -62.24
N PHE A 245 -49.94 70.48 -60.95
CA PHE A 245 -49.11 71.50 -60.30
C PHE A 245 -47.77 70.92 -59.85
N TYR A 246 -46.93 70.51 -60.80
CA TYR A 246 -45.68 69.79 -60.52
C TYR A 246 -44.68 70.54 -59.62
N GLN A 247 -44.59 71.87 -59.73
CA GLN A 247 -43.69 72.67 -58.89
C GLN A 247 -44.14 72.68 -57.42
N GLU A 248 -45.45 72.74 -57.18
CA GLU A 248 -46.02 72.70 -55.84
C GLU A 248 -45.92 71.29 -55.25
N ALA A 249 -46.24 70.27 -56.05
CA ALA A 249 -46.09 68.86 -55.68
C ALA A 249 -44.64 68.54 -55.28
N GLN A 250 -43.65 69.05 -56.02
CA GLN A 250 -42.22 68.86 -55.68
C GLN A 250 -41.84 69.53 -54.36
N ARG A 251 -42.38 70.72 -54.05
CA ARG A 251 -42.16 71.37 -52.76
C ARG A 251 -42.80 70.58 -51.61
N ILE A 252 -44.03 70.10 -51.80
CA ILE A 252 -44.71 69.25 -50.81
C ILE A 252 -43.95 67.94 -50.60
N LYS A 253 -43.44 67.32 -51.67
CA LYS A 253 -42.61 66.12 -51.62
C LYS A 253 -41.35 66.30 -50.77
N GLN A 254 -40.63 67.41 -50.94
CA GLN A 254 -39.44 67.68 -50.14
C GLN A 254 -39.77 67.78 -48.65
N VAL A 255 -40.89 68.43 -48.31
CA VAL A 255 -41.37 68.52 -46.92
C VAL A 255 -41.81 67.16 -46.38
N SER A 256 -42.54 66.37 -47.18
CA SER A 256 -43.01 65.03 -46.78
C SER A 256 -41.85 64.05 -46.62
N ASP A 257 -40.88 64.03 -47.54
CA ASP A 257 -39.68 63.19 -47.47
C ASP A 257 -38.83 63.54 -46.23
N ALA A 258 -38.66 64.84 -45.93
CA ALA A 258 -37.95 65.29 -44.72
C ALA A 258 -38.68 64.90 -43.43
N LEU A 259 -40.01 65.04 -43.40
CA LEU A 259 -40.84 64.64 -42.26
C LEU A 259 -40.82 63.12 -42.07
N GLU A 260 -40.89 62.35 -43.16
CA GLU A 260 -40.80 60.89 -43.13
C GLU A 260 -39.44 60.40 -42.63
N ALA A 261 -38.35 61.00 -43.09
CA ALA A 261 -37.01 60.67 -42.62
C ALA A 261 -36.87 60.93 -41.11
N LYS A 262 -37.40 62.06 -40.62
CA LYS A 262 -37.41 62.40 -39.20
C LYS A 262 -38.25 61.41 -38.38
N GLU A 263 -39.44 61.06 -38.84
CA GLU A 263 -40.30 60.08 -38.16
C GLU A 263 -39.68 58.67 -38.16
N LYS A 264 -39.11 58.23 -39.28
CA LYS A 264 -38.37 56.96 -39.37
C LYS A 264 -37.21 56.92 -38.38
N SER A 265 -36.41 57.98 -38.30
CA SER A 265 -35.29 58.08 -37.37
C SER A 265 -35.76 58.04 -35.91
N ASN A 266 -36.78 58.81 -35.55
CA ASN A 266 -37.34 58.82 -34.20
C ASN A 266 -37.93 57.46 -33.79
N MET A 267 -38.66 56.80 -34.69
CA MET A 267 -39.22 55.46 -34.45
C MET A 267 -38.12 54.42 -34.28
N ASN A 268 -37.06 54.48 -35.10
CA ASN A 268 -35.91 53.59 -35.00
C ASN A 268 -35.15 53.81 -33.67
N SER A 269 -34.89 55.07 -33.31
CA SER A 269 -34.23 55.42 -32.03
C SER A 269 -35.02 54.93 -30.81
N ARG A 270 -36.35 55.11 -30.79
CA ARG A 270 -37.19 54.62 -29.71
C ARG A 270 -37.15 53.09 -29.61
N PHE A 271 -37.17 52.42 -30.75
CA PHE A 271 -37.08 50.96 -30.81
C PHE A 271 -35.72 50.46 -30.31
N GLU A 272 -34.62 51.02 -30.80
CA GLU A 272 -33.26 50.69 -30.35
C GLU A 272 -33.06 50.92 -28.85
N ASN A 273 -33.62 52.01 -28.31
CA ASN A 273 -33.59 52.26 -26.87
C ASN A 273 -34.38 51.20 -26.09
N SER A 274 -35.57 50.82 -26.57
CA SER A 274 -36.35 49.75 -25.95
C SER A 274 -35.64 48.40 -26.03
N LEU A 275 -34.99 48.09 -27.15
CA LEU A 275 -34.17 46.89 -27.35
C LEU A 275 -33.03 46.86 -26.34
N ARG A 276 -32.25 47.95 -26.26
CA ARG A 276 -31.12 48.07 -25.35
C ARG A 276 -31.52 47.89 -23.89
N MET A 277 -32.68 48.43 -23.50
CA MET A 277 -33.20 48.28 -22.13
C MET A 277 -33.63 46.84 -21.83
N LYS A 278 -34.32 46.17 -22.77
CA LYS A 278 -34.72 44.77 -22.62
C LYS A 278 -33.49 43.85 -22.56
N GLU A 279 -32.53 44.02 -23.47
CA GLU A 279 -31.28 43.28 -23.47
C GLU A 279 -30.47 43.49 -22.19
N ALA A 280 -30.36 44.74 -21.71
CA ALA A 280 -29.65 45.04 -20.46
C ALA A 280 -30.31 44.37 -19.25
N ASN A 281 -31.65 44.30 -19.22
CA ASN A 281 -32.36 43.63 -18.15
C ASN A 281 -32.10 42.12 -18.16
N VAL A 282 -32.17 41.47 -19.33
CA VAL A 282 -31.87 40.05 -19.47
C VAL A 282 -30.42 39.76 -19.10
N LYS A 283 -29.45 40.54 -19.59
CA LYS A 283 -28.04 40.37 -19.21
C LYS A 283 -27.80 40.52 -17.71
N ARG A 284 -28.50 41.45 -17.05
CA ARG A 284 -28.42 41.60 -15.59
C ARG A 284 -28.96 40.37 -14.88
N GLN A 285 -30.09 39.82 -15.34
CA GLN A 285 -30.66 38.59 -14.80
C GLN A 285 -29.71 37.40 -15.00
N GLN A 286 -29.19 37.23 -16.22
CA GLN A 286 -28.22 36.18 -16.56
C GLN A 286 -26.96 36.25 -15.70
N SER A 287 -26.40 37.46 -15.50
CA SER A 287 -25.27 37.66 -14.60
C SER A 287 -25.59 37.26 -13.16
N ALA A 288 -26.78 37.61 -12.65
CA ALA A 288 -27.19 37.25 -11.30
C ALA A 288 -27.40 35.74 -11.12
N GLU A 289 -27.96 35.07 -12.14
CA GLU A 289 -28.12 33.61 -12.17
C GLU A 289 -26.75 32.90 -12.20
N MET A 290 -25.82 33.37 -13.04
CA MET A 290 -24.47 32.84 -13.10
C MET A 290 -23.73 33.03 -11.77
N ASP A 291 -23.81 34.22 -11.18
CA ASP A 291 -23.21 34.51 -9.87
C ASP A 291 -23.77 33.60 -8.76
N ALA A 292 -25.09 33.34 -8.80
CA ALA A 292 -25.74 32.45 -7.84
C ALA A 292 -25.27 31.00 -8.01
N LEU A 293 -25.13 30.52 -9.25
CA LEU A 293 -24.61 29.18 -9.54
C LEU A 293 -23.16 29.03 -9.07
N VAL A 294 -22.29 29.98 -9.41
CA VAL A 294 -20.88 29.98 -8.99
C VAL A 294 -20.77 29.98 -7.47
N LYS A 295 -21.53 30.83 -6.77
CA LYS A 295 -21.56 30.84 -5.29
C LYS A 295 -21.99 29.51 -4.70
N ARG A 296 -22.96 28.82 -5.33
CA ARG A 296 -23.43 27.50 -4.88
C ARG A 296 -22.33 26.44 -5.07
N ILE A 297 -21.66 26.44 -6.21
CA ILE A 297 -20.51 25.56 -6.50
C ILE A 297 -19.39 25.81 -5.49
N ASP A 298 -19.01 27.06 -5.25
CA ASP A 298 -17.94 27.42 -4.31
C ASP A 298 -18.27 27.05 -2.85
N THR A 299 -19.56 27.16 -2.48
CA THR A 299 -20.01 26.74 -1.15
C THR A 299 -19.92 25.23 -1.01
N LYS A 300 -20.32 24.47 -2.04
CA LYS A 300 -20.22 23.01 -2.06
C LYS A 300 -18.77 22.53 -2.10
N ARG A 301 -17.90 23.19 -2.87
CA ARG A 301 -16.45 22.93 -2.89
C ARG A 301 -15.86 23.04 -1.49
N ARG A 302 -16.16 24.13 -0.78
CA ARG A 302 -15.72 24.33 0.62
C ARG A 302 -16.29 23.29 1.58
N GLU A 303 -17.53 22.87 1.38
CA GLU A 303 -18.13 21.80 2.18
C GLU A 303 -17.40 20.46 1.98
N TYR A 304 -17.08 20.10 0.74
CA TYR A 304 -16.32 18.88 0.44
C TYR A 304 -14.88 18.93 0.96
N GLU A 305 -14.20 20.07 0.87
CA GLU A 305 -12.85 20.20 1.44
C GLU A 305 -12.88 20.00 2.96
N LYS A 306 -13.87 20.59 3.65
CA LYS A 306 -14.05 20.37 5.08
C LYS A 306 -14.38 18.90 5.40
N GLN A 307 -15.18 18.23 4.58
CA GLN A 307 -15.44 16.80 4.75
C GLN A 307 -14.16 15.96 4.54
N ARG A 308 -13.32 16.32 3.58
CA ARG A 308 -12.03 15.69 3.35
C ARG A 308 -11.12 15.84 4.57
N GLU A 309 -11.00 17.04 5.15
CA GLU A 309 -10.22 17.29 6.37
C GLU A 309 -10.69 16.38 7.52
N VAL A 310 -11.99 16.36 7.80
CA VAL A 310 -12.58 15.53 8.87
C VAL A 310 -12.33 14.05 8.63
N ASN A 311 -12.49 13.57 7.41
CA ASN A 311 -12.28 12.16 7.08
C ASN A 311 -10.79 11.78 7.14
N THR A 312 -9.90 12.68 6.75
CA THR A 312 -8.44 12.53 6.87
C THR A 312 -8.03 12.42 8.33
N GLU A 313 -8.57 13.28 9.19
CA GLU A 313 -8.32 13.25 10.63
C GLU A 313 -8.82 11.94 11.26
N ARG A 314 -10.03 11.50 10.90
CA ARG A 314 -10.58 10.21 11.35
C ARG A 314 -9.70 9.03 10.94
N LEU A 315 -9.19 9.04 9.70
CA LEU A 315 -8.30 8.00 9.21
C LEU A 315 -6.97 8.00 10.00
N SER A 316 -6.37 9.18 10.18
CA SER A 316 -5.15 9.34 10.98
C SER A 316 -5.35 8.86 12.42
N GLN A 317 -6.46 9.21 13.05
CA GLN A 317 -6.76 8.78 14.42
C GLN A 317 -6.97 7.27 14.52
N ARG A 318 -7.64 6.65 13.53
CA ARG A 318 -7.75 5.18 13.47
C ARG A 318 -6.38 4.53 13.40
N ASN A 319 -5.48 5.03 12.55
CA ASN A 319 -4.13 4.50 12.41
C ASN A 319 -3.32 4.67 13.71
N LYS A 320 -3.44 5.83 14.38
CA LYS A 320 -2.84 6.05 15.72
C LYS A 320 -3.36 5.05 16.76
N ASN A 321 -4.66 4.78 16.77
CA ASN A 321 -5.26 3.82 17.70
C ASN A 321 -4.74 2.40 17.45
N ILE A 322 -4.60 1.98 16.19
CA ILE A 322 -4.04 0.66 15.84
C ILE A 322 -2.58 0.54 16.32
N LEU A 323 -1.77 1.58 16.11
CA LEU A 323 -0.39 1.63 16.60
C LEU A 323 -0.33 1.52 18.13
N SER A 324 -1.16 2.28 18.85
CA SER A 324 -1.24 2.22 20.31
C SER A 324 -1.63 0.83 20.81
N VAL A 325 -2.59 0.16 20.15
CA VAL A 325 -2.99 -1.20 20.51
C VAL A 325 -1.85 -2.19 20.27
N MET A 326 -1.11 -2.08 19.16
CA MET A 326 0.09 -2.91 18.96
C MET A 326 1.12 -2.69 20.05
N ASP A 327 1.41 -1.43 20.39
CA ASP A 327 2.43 -1.09 21.37
C ASP A 327 2.05 -1.64 22.77
N THR A 328 0.78 -1.58 23.17
CA THR A 328 0.30 -2.19 24.43
C THR A 328 0.40 -3.72 24.43
N LYS A 329 0.14 -4.39 23.31
CA LYS A 329 0.25 -5.85 23.17
C LYS A 329 1.69 -6.36 23.17
N HIS A 330 2.67 -5.52 22.85
CA HIS A 330 4.08 -5.87 22.87
C HIS A 330 4.76 -5.61 24.23
N VAL A 331 4.12 -4.82 25.09
CA VAL A 331 4.59 -4.50 26.45
C VAL A 331 4.02 -5.45 27.51
N SER A 332 2.88 -6.09 27.24
CA SER A 332 2.29 -7.16 28.05
C SER A 332 2.80 -8.53 27.60
#